data_AF-A0A0A2MJG6-F1
#
_entry.id   AF-A0A0A2MJG6-F1
#
_cell.length_a   1.000
_cell.length_b   1.000
_cell.length_c   1.000
_cell.angle_alpha   90.00
_cell.angle_beta   90.00
_cell.angle_gamma   90.00
#
_symmetry.space_group_name_H-M   'P 1'
#
loop_
_entity.id
_entity.type
_entity.pdbx_description
1 polymer ?
#
loop_
_entity_poly.entity_id
_entity_poly.type
_entity_poly.pdbx_seq_one_letter_code
_entity_poly.pdbx_strand_id
1 'polypeptide(L)' 'MDIVLKNVKKKDLQVIKSLAKALGFEISTPEEKPYDPQFVKEILEAAEGVKNGKGKEISMEEFKKMCGI' A
#
# COMPACT_ATOMS: atom_id res chain seq x y z
N MET A 1 10.88 22.01 12.72
CA MET A 1 10.30 22.79 11.61
C MET A 1 10.41 21.91 10.39
N ASP A 2 9.28 21.47 9.86
CA ASP A 2 9.22 20.50 8.78
C ASP A 2 9.01 21.21 7.44
N ILE A 3 9.80 20.85 6.44
CA ILE A 3 9.76 21.48 5.10
C ILE A 3 9.37 20.40 4.10
N VAL A 4 8.26 20.64 3.38
CA VAL A 4 7.76 19.74 2.34
C VAL A 4 8.08 20.33 0.97
N LEU A 5 8.85 19.60 0.17
CA LEU A 5 9.16 19.96 -1.23
C LEU A 5 8.17 19.27 -2.18
N LYS A 6 7.34 20.04 -2.88
CA LYS A 6 6.41 19.53 -3.92
C LYS A 6 7.04 19.66 -5.31
N ASN A 7 6.66 18.77 -6.24
CA ASN A 7 7.08 18.79 -7.66
C ASN A 7 8.60 18.59 -7.91
N VAL A 8 9.26 17.81 -7.06
CA VAL A 8 10.69 17.49 -7.20
C VAL A 8 10.88 16.53 -8.38
N LYS A 9 11.70 16.93 -9.38
CA LYS A 9 12.07 16.03 -10.47
C LYS A 9 13.14 15.05 -10.00
N LYS A 10 13.16 13.84 -10.56
CA LYS A 10 14.17 12.81 -10.23
C LYS A 10 15.62 13.28 -10.38
N LYS A 11 15.89 14.23 -11.28
CA LYS A 11 17.23 14.82 -11.50
C LYS A 11 17.66 15.70 -10.32
N ASP A 12 16.71 16.37 -9.68
CA ASP A 12 16.98 17.33 -8.60
C ASP A 12 17.18 16.61 -7.25
N LEU A 13 16.69 15.36 -7.13
CA LEU A 13 16.91 14.53 -5.94
C LEU A 13 18.39 14.34 -5.58
N GLN A 14 19.27 14.21 -6.58
CA GLN A 14 20.70 14.05 -6.34
C GLN A 14 21.31 15.32 -5.71
N VAL A 15 20.85 16.50 -6.13
CA VAL A 15 21.26 17.79 -5.59
C VAL A 15 20.74 17.95 -4.17
N ILE A 16 19.47 17.61 -3.93
CA ILE A 16 18.83 17.69 -2.61
C ILE A 16 19.54 16.73 -1.64
N LYS A 17 19.93 15.53 -2.08
CA LYS A 17 20.69 14.57 -1.26
C LYS A 17 22.08 15.09 -0.87
N SER A 18 22.76 15.77 -1.79
CA SER A 18 24.04 16.43 -1.51
C SER A 18 23.88 17.58 -0.52
N LEU A 19 22.82 18.37 -0.67
CA LEU A 19 22.48 19.48 0.23
C LEU A 19 22.13 18.96 1.64
N ALA A 20 21.33 17.91 1.73
CA ALA A 20 20.97 17.22 2.97
C ALA A 20 22.21 16.72 3.70
N LYS A 21 23.15 16.09 2.98
CA LYS A 21 24.42 15.63 3.56
C LYS A 21 25.28 16.79 4.07
N ALA A 22 25.31 17.91 3.35
CA ALA A 22 26.09 19.08 3.75
C ALA A 22 25.51 19.81 4.96
N LEU A 23 24.18 19.85 5.07
CA LEU A 23 23.45 20.58 6.13
C LEU A 23 22.98 19.69 7.28
N GLY A 24 23.20 18.38 7.21
CA GLY A 24 22.94 17.44 8.30
C GLY A 24 21.46 17.13 8.54
N PHE A 25 20.59 17.30 7.55
CA PHE A 25 19.18 16.92 7.66
C PHE A 25 18.87 15.63 6.91
N GLU A 26 17.88 14.90 7.40
CA GLU A 26 17.46 13.62 6.83
C GLU A 26 16.29 13.83 5.87
N ILE A 27 16.37 13.27 4.65
CA ILE A 27 15.28 13.35 3.68
C ILE A 27 14.37 12.15 3.92
N SER A 28 13.25 12.38 4.59
CA SER A 28 12.17 11.39 4.64
C SER A 28 11.29 11.57 3.40
N THR A 29 11.42 10.67 2.43
CA THR A 29 10.36 10.49 1.45
C THR A 29 9.21 9.78 2.16
N PRO A 30 7.99 10.32 2.19
CA PRO A 30 6.85 9.50 2.56
C PRO A 30 6.85 8.34 1.57
N GLU A 31 7.13 7.13 2.06
CA GLU A 31 6.73 5.93 1.36
C GLU A 31 5.20 6.00 1.35
N GLU A 32 4.63 6.63 0.32
CA GLU A 32 3.27 6.34 -0.11
C GLU A 32 3.31 4.86 -0.47
N LYS A 33 3.16 3.99 0.53
CA LYS A 33 2.96 2.56 0.30
C LYS A 33 1.77 2.52 -0.65
N PRO A 34 1.96 2.10 -1.92
CA PRO A 34 0.91 2.20 -2.92
C PRO A 34 -0.30 1.34 -2.57
N TYR A 35 -0.13 0.44 -1.59
CA TYR A 35 -1.16 -0.41 -1.04
C TYR A 35 -1.32 -0.15 0.45
N ASP A 36 -2.58 -0.04 0.85
CA ASP A 36 -2.96 -0.05 2.25
C ASP A 36 -2.53 -1.39 2.90
N PRO A 37 -1.77 -1.37 4.00
CA PRO A 37 -1.25 -2.57 4.62
C PRO A 37 -2.36 -3.46 5.24
N GLN A 38 -3.51 -2.90 5.62
CA GLN A 38 -4.65 -3.69 6.10
C GLN A 38 -5.26 -4.48 4.95
N PHE A 39 -5.45 -3.82 3.80
CA PHE A 39 -5.96 -4.47 2.59
C PHE A 39 -5.08 -5.63 2.12
N VAL A 40 -3.76 -5.46 2.12
CA VAL A 40 -2.82 -6.54 1.76
C VAL A 40 -2.94 -7.73 2.71
N LYS A 41 -3.11 -7.46 4.01
CA LYS A 41 -3.26 -8.49 5.02
C LYS A 41 -4.55 -9.30 4.82
N GLU A 42 -5.67 -8.64 4.57
CA GLU A 42 -6.96 -9.30 4.30
C GLU A 42 -6.91 -10.24 3.08
N ILE A 43 -6.24 -9.81 2.01
CA ILE A 43 -6.07 -10.64 0.81
C ILE A 43 -5.20 -11.88 1.09
N LEU A 44 -4.12 -11.72 1.85
CA LEU A 44 -3.25 -12.85 2.22
C LEU A 44 -3.97 -13.84 3.12
N GLU A 45 -4.74 -13.37 4.10
CA GLU A 45 -5.57 -14.21 4.97
C GLU A 45 -6.66 -14.95 4.18
N ALA A 46 -7.33 -14.28 3.23
CA ALA A 46 -8.32 -14.91 2.36
C ALA A 46 -7.68 -15.98 1.46
N ALA A 47 -6.50 -15.69 0.87
CA ALA A 47 -5.77 -16.63 0.03
C ALA A 47 -5.33 -17.87 0.83
N GLU A 48 -4.90 -17.70 2.08
CA GLU A 48 -4.58 -18.79 2.99
C GLU A 48 -5.84 -19.59 3.39
N GLY A 49 -6.97 -18.93 3.60
CA GLY A 49 -8.26 -19.59 3.85
C GLY A 49 -8.70 -20.50 2.69
N VAL A 50 -8.51 -20.05 1.44
CA VAL A 50 -8.78 -20.85 0.24
C VAL A 50 -7.84 -22.07 0.18
N LYS A 51 -6.53 -21.88 0.42
CA LYS A 51 -5.56 -22.99 0.45
C LYS A 51 -5.87 -24.03 1.52
N ASN A 52 -6.36 -23.59 2.67
CA ASN A 52 -6.75 -24.46 3.79
C ASN A 52 -8.14 -25.09 3.62
N GLY A 53 -8.78 -24.94 2.46
CA GLY A 53 -10.09 -25.56 2.18
C GLY A 53 -11.25 -24.96 2.97
N LYS A 54 -11.10 -23.72 3.49
CA LYS A 54 -12.22 -22.98 4.13
C LYS A 54 -13.18 -22.36 3.11
N GLY A 55 -12.99 -22.62 1.82
CA GLY A 55 -13.93 -22.25 0.78
C GLY A 55 -15.20 -23.08 0.89
N LYS A 56 -16.36 -22.45 0.72
CA LYS A 56 -17.65 -23.13 0.61
C LYS A 56 -18.11 -23.05 -0.84
N GLU A 57 -18.36 -24.19 -1.48
CA GLU A 57 -19.09 -24.20 -2.74
C GLU A 57 -20.53 -23.75 -2.46
N ILE A 58 -20.96 -22.71 -3.14
CA ILE A 58 -22.30 -22.15 -3.02
C ILE A 58 -22.97 -22.16 -4.39
N SER A 59 -24.27 -22.42 -4.40
CA SER A 59 -25.06 -22.31 -5.62
C SER A 59 -25.24 -20.85 -6.04
N MET A 60 -25.49 -20.60 -7.32
CA MET A 60 -25.75 -19.25 -7.81
C MET A 60 -27.00 -18.60 -7.18
N GLU A 61 -27.98 -19.41 -6.78
CA GLU A 61 -29.17 -18.93 -6.09
C GLU A 61 -28.87 -18.49 -4.65
N GLU A 62 -28.01 -19.21 -3.94
CA GLU A 62 -27.52 -18.81 -2.61
C GLU A 62 -26.65 -17.56 -2.67
N PHE A 63 -25.79 -17.46 -3.69
CA PHE A 63 -24.98 -16.26 -3.93
C PHE A 63 -25.85 -15.02 -4.13
N LYS A 64 -26.87 -15.12 -4.99
CA LYS A 64 -27.87 -14.07 -5.23
C LYS A 64 -28.58 -13.64 -3.95
N LYS A 65 -29.05 -14.61 -3.14
CA LYS A 65 -29.66 -14.34 -1.83
C LYS A 65 -28.71 -13.62 -0.86
N MET A 66 -27.42 -13.97 -0.84
CA MET A 66 -26.43 -13.31 0.03
C MET A 66 -26.12 -11.88 -0.41
N CYS A 67 -26.07 -11.63 -1.72
CA CYS A 67 -25.82 -10.31 -2.27
C CYS A 67 -27.09 -9.44 -2.38
N GLY A 68 -28.26 -9.98 -2.04
CA GLY A 68 -29.53 -9.27 -2.09
C GLY A 68 -29.99 -8.91 -3.51
N ILE A 69 -29.57 -9.69 -4.52
CA ILE A 69 -29.82 -9.47 -5.95
C ILE A 69 -30.68 -10.59 -6.55
#